data_AF-A0A9E4TQ47-F1
#
_entry.id   AF-A0A9E4TQ47-F1
#
_cell.length_a   1.000
_cell.length_b   1.000
_cell.length_c   1.000
_cell.angle_alpha   90.00
_cell.angle_beta   90.00
_cell.angle_gamma   90.00
#
_symmetry.space_group_name_H-M   'P 1'
#
loop_
_entity.id
_entity.type
_entity.pdbx_description
1 polymer ?
#
loop_
_entity_poly.entity_id
_entity_poly.type
_entity_poly.pdbx_seq_one_letter_code
_entity_poly.pdbx_strand_id
1 'polypeptide(L)'
;RQCEVMQFGGCYLGRHLDNIGKIQRNAVEVELLTAEIEAHLNASTTEDPPLPEEQRQGTIANLVEEFHQDSAFETAENGDLMVVLDGEAVRAAARRRIALT
;
A
#
# COMPACT_ATOMS: atom_id res chain seq x y z
N ARG A 1 -24.96 -50.76 8.58
CA ARG A 1 -23.79 -49.86 8.43
C ARG A 1 -24.24 -48.49 8.89
N GLN A 2 -23.77 -48.01 10.05
CA GLN A 2 -24.03 -46.65 10.52
C GLN A 2 -22.85 -45.79 10.04
N CYS A 3 -23.09 -44.90 9.08
CA CYS A 3 -22.10 -43.89 8.72
C CYS A 3 -22.29 -42.70 9.67
N GLU A 4 -21.28 -42.43 10.50
CA GLU A 4 -21.16 -41.14 11.17
C GLU A 4 -20.59 -40.13 10.17
N VAL A 5 -21.37 -39.10 9.87
CA VAL A 5 -20.91 -37.94 9.10
C VAL A 5 -20.24 -37.00 10.09
N MET A 6 -18.91 -36.92 10.06
CA MET A 6 -18.18 -35.86 10.74
C MET A 6 -18.23 -34.59 9.89
N GLN A 7 -19.05 -33.63 10.30
CA GLN A 7 -19.14 -32.32 9.67
C GLN A 7 -18.01 -31.43 10.21
N PHE A 8 -16.91 -31.34 9.48
CA PHE A 8 -15.90 -30.30 9.71
C PHE A 8 -16.38 -29.00 9.04
N GLY A 9 -17.30 -28.31 9.71
CA GLY A 9 -17.87 -27.07 9.21
C GLY A 9 -18.25 -26.18 10.37
N GLY A 10 -17.32 -25.34 10.82
CA GLY A 10 -17.57 -24.35 11.85
C GLY A 10 -16.33 -23.99 12.65
N CYS A 11 -15.73 -22.85 12.31
CA CYS A 11 -14.90 -22.05 13.22
C CYS A 11 -13.56 -22.65 13.73
N TYR A 12 -13.02 -23.73 13.18
CA TYR A 12 -11.72 -24.28 13.65
C TYR A 12 -10.54 -23.32 13.54
N LEU A 13 -10.66 -22.28 12.70
CA LEU A 13 -9.58 -21.32 12.47
C LEU A 13 -9.77 -19.97 13.19
N GLY A 14 -10.94 -19.74 13.82
CA GLY A 14 -11.23 -18.59 14.69
C GLY A 14 -10.50 -17.27 14.35
N ARG A 15 -9.96 -16.61 15.36
CA ARG A 15 -9.05 -15.44 15.24
C ARG A 15 -7.63 -15.79 14.80
N HIS A 16 -7.36 -17.06 14.48
CA HIS A 16 -6.00 -17.53 14.16
C HIS A 16 -5.55 -17.05 12.78
N LEU A 17 -6.51 -16.85 11.87
CA LEU A 17 -6.24 -16.26 10.55
C LEU A 17 -6.17 -14.74 10.58
N ASP A 18 -6.56 -14.06 11.67
CA ASP A 18 -6.53 -12.59 11.74
C ASP A 18 -5.12 -12.05 11.47
N ASN A 19 -4.09 -12.75 11.97
CA ASN A 19 -2.70 -12.36 11.75
C ASN A 19 -2.28 -12.58 10.29
N ILE A 20 -2.75 -13.65 9.64
CA ILE A 20 -2.50 -13.89 8.21
C ILE A 20 -3.21 -12.82 7.38
N GLY A 21 -4.45 -12.49 7.73
CA GLY A 21 -5.22 -11.42 7.09
C GLY A 21 -4.55 -10.05 7.22
N LYS A 22 -3.94 -9.74 8.38
CA LYS A 22 -3.15 -8.51 8.56
C LYS A 22 -1.90 -8.49 7.69
N ILE A 23 -1.18 -9.61 7.57
CA ILE A 23 0.00 -9.71 6.71
C ILE A 23 -0.39 -9.49 5.24
N GLN A 24 -1.46 -10.16 4.79
CA GLN A 24 -1.94 -10.01 3.42
C GLN A 24 -2.43 -8.60 3.12
N ARG A 25 -3.16 -7.99 4.06
CA ARG A 25 -3.60 -6.60 3.94
C ARG A 25 -2.41 -5.65 3.80
N ASN A 26 -1.42 -5.76 4.68
CA ASN A 26 -0.24 -4.91 4.65
C ASN A 26 0.51 -5.05 3.31
N ALA A 27 0.67 -6.28 2.81
CA ALA A 27 1.29 -6.51 1.50
C ALA A 27 0.54 -5.79 0.37
N VAL A 28 -0.80 -5.89 0.33
CA VAL A 28 -1.63 -5.21 -0.67
C VAL A 28 -1.55 -3.68 -0.52
N GLU A 29 -1.61 -3.17 0.71
CA GLU A 29 -1.50 -1.73 1.00
C GLU A 29 -0.16 -1.16 0.51
N VAL A 30 0.95 -1.87 0.74
CA VAL A 30 2.29 -1.49 0.25
C VAL A 30 2.34 -1.47 -1.27
N GLU A 31 1.77 -2.48 -1.94
CA GLU A 31 1.73 -2.54 -3.41
C GLU A 31 0.92 -1.38 -4.00
N LEU A 32 -0.26 -1.11 -3.45
CA LEU A 32 -1.12 -0.01 -3.91
C LEU A 32 -0.46 1.36 -3.68
N LEU A 33 0.14 1.58 -2.51
CA LEU A 33 0.86 2.82 -2.21
C LEU A 33 2.04 3.00 -3.17
N THR A 34 2.80 1.93 -3.43
CA THR A 34 3.93 1.96 -4.37
C THR A 34 3.47 2.42 -5.75
N ALA A 35 2.40 1.81 -6.27
CA ALA A 35 1.87 2.14 -7.59
C ALA A 35 1.38 3.60 -7.66
N GLU A 36 0.65 4.08 -6.65
CA GLU A 36 0.12 5.45 -6.64
C GLU A 36 1.24 6.50 -6.48
N ILE A 37 2.22 6.23 -5.62
CA ILE A 37 3.39 7.10 -5.46
C ILE A 37 4.16 7.20 -6.77
N GLU A 38 4.40 6.07 -7.45
CA GLU A 38 5.04 6.06 -8.76
C GLU A 38 4.24 6.87 -9.79
N ALA A 39 2.92 6.73 -9.81
CA ALA A 39 2.04 7.50 -10.68
C ALA A 39 2.20 9.01 -10.45
N HIS A 40 2.18 9.48 -9.20
CA HIS A 40 2.38 10.89 -8.87
C HIS A 40 3.77 11.41 -9.22
N LEU A 41 4.82 10.61 -9.00
CA LEU A 41 6.20 10.99 -9.33
C LEU A 41 6.44 11.04 -10.85
N ASN A 42 5.77 10.19 -11.61
CA ASN A 42 5.86 10.17 -13.07
C ASN A 42 4.95 11.20 -13.74
N ALA A 43 3.89 11.65 -13.04
CA ALA A 43 3.01 12.72 -13.48
C ALA A 43 3.62 14.13 -13.29
N SER A 44 4.79 14.25 -12.64
CA SER A 44 5.48 15.54 -12.44
C SER A 44 5.69 16.26 -13.77
N THR A 45 5.26 17.52 -13.80
CA THR A 45 5.51 18.45 -14.90
C THR A 45 6.99 18.84 -14.97
N THR A 46 7.42 19.38 -16.12
CA THR A 46 8.80 19.76 -16.50
C THR A 46 9.63 20.58 -15.50
N GLU A 47 9.03 21.06 -14.41
CA GLU A 47 9.68 21.87 -13.38
C GLU A 47 10.30 21.03 -12.23
N ASP A 48 9.89 19.76 -12.08
CA ASP A 48 10.44 18.89 -11.05
C ASP A 48 11.58 18.03 -11.62
N PRO A 49 12.79 18.06 -11.02
CA PRO A 49 13.87 17.19 -11.46
C PRO A 49 13.47 15.73 -11.22
N PRO A 50 13.64 14.85 -12.21
CA PRO A 50 13.36 13.43 -12.04
C PRO A 50 14.24 12.84 -10.95
N LEU A 51 13.67 11.93 -10.14
CA LEU A 51 14.44 11.19 -9.15
C LEU A 51 15.59 10.43 -9.83
N PRO A 52 16.83 10.54 -9.33
CA PRO A 52 17.95 9.72 -9.81
C PRO A 52 17.58 8.24 -9.70
N GLU A 53 17.86 7.45 -10.73
CA GLU A 53 17.49 6.04 -10.80
C GLU A 53 18.03 5.25 -9.59
N GLU A 54 19.26 5.55 -9.17
CA GLU A 54 19.91 4.94 -8.00
C GLU A 54 19.18 5.22 -6.67
N GLN A 55 18.50 6.37 -6.56
CA GLN A 55 17.79 6.79 -5.34
C GLN A 55 16.28 6.53 -5.40
N ARG A 56 15.74 6.20 -6.58
CA ARG A 56 14.30 6.06 -6.83
C ARG A 56 13.67 5.02 -5.92
N GLN A 57 14.21 3.80 -5.89
CA GLN A 57 13.62 2.71 -5.12
C GLN A 57 13.65 2.99 -3.61
N GLY A 58 14.77 3.53 -3.11
CA GLY A 58 14.89 3.92 -1.70
C GLY A 58 13.96 5.08 -1.33
N THR A 59 13.77 6.04 -2.24
CA THR A 59 12.83 7.15 -2.03
C THR A 59 11.39 6.64 -1.99
N ILE A 60 10.99 5.78 -2.92
CA ILE A 60 9.64 5.19 -2.95
C ILE A 60 9.38 4.40 -1.67
N ALA A 61 10.29 3.53 -1.24
CA ALA A 61 10.13 2.76 -0.01
C ALA A 61 9.90 3.65 1.22
N ASN A 62 10.67 4.74 1.33
CA ASN A 62 10.49 5.71 2.41
C ASN A 62 9.17 6.47 2.32
N LEU A 63 8.70 6.80 1.11
CA LEU A 63 7.41 7.46 0.92
C LEU A 63 6.26 6.51 1.25
N VAL A 64 6.38 5.22 0.90
CA VAL A 64 5.41 4.21 1.33
C VAL A 64 5.32 4.20 2.86
N GLU A 65 6.45 4.13 3.58
CA GLU A 65 6.43 4.20 5.05
C GLU A 65 5.80 5.51 5.58
N GLU A 66 6.07 6.65 4.94
CA GLU A 66 5.54 7.97 5.34
C GLU A 66 4.02 8.09 5.12
N PHE A 67 3.50 7.50 4.04
CA PHE A 67 2.09 7.60 3.64
C PHE A 67 1.25 6.38 4.02
N HIS A 68 1.83 5.34 4.65
CA HIS A 68 1.11 4.15 5.11
C HIS A 68 0.32 4.40 6.40
N GLN A 69 -0.74 5.19 6.26
CA GLN A 69 -1.71 5.51 7.29
C GLN A 69 -3.12 5.13 6.82
N ASP A 70 -4.01 4.77 7.76
CA ASP A 70 -5.39 4.33 7.42
C ASP A 70 -6.13 5.36 6.54
N SER A 71 -5.85 6.65 6.70
CA SER A 71 -6.47 7.72 5.91
C SER A 71 -6.00 7.81 4.45
N ALA A 72 -4.95 7.07 4.08
CA ALA A 72 -4.50 6.96 2.69
C ALA A 72 -5.34 5.95 1.89
N PHE A 73 -6.24 5.22 2.54
CA PHE A 73 -7.04 4.18 1.92
C PHE A 73 -8.53 4.46 2.01
N GLU A 74 -9.22 4.19 0.91
CA GLU A 74 -10.67 4.22 0.84
C GLU A 74 -11.18 2.92 0.21
N THR A 75 -12.43 2.56 0.53
CA THR A 75 -13.12 1.46 -0.14
C THR A 75 -13.97 2.05 -1.26
N ALA A 76 -13.69 1.64 -2.49
CA ALA A 76 -14.48 2.01 -3.65
C ALA A 76 -15.91 1.44 -3.58
N GLU A 77 -16.80 1.94 -4.44
CA GLU A 77 -18.21 1.49 -4.48
C GLU A 77 -18.36 -0.01 -4.76
N ASN A 78 -17.38 -0.62 -5.43
CA ASN A 78 -17.35 -2.05 -5.73
C ASN A 78 -16.74 -2.92 -4.60
N GLY A 79 -16.28 -2.31 -3.50
CA GLY A 79 -15.63 -2.99 -2.38
C GLY A 79 -14.12 -3.13 -2.50
N ASP A 80 -13.48 -2.61 -3.55
CA ASP A 80 -12.03 -2.66 -3.72
C ASP A 80 -11.33 -1.61 -2.84
N LEU A 81 -10.14 -1.95 -2.35
CA LEU A 81 -9.27 -1.01 -1.64
C LEU A 81 -8.58 -0.10 -2.66
N MET A 82 -8.70 1.21 -2.48
CA MET A 82 -8.02 2.21 -3.29
C MET A 82 -7.15 3.11 -2.42
N VAL A 83 -6.10 3.66 -3.02
CA VAL A 83 -5.24 4.66 -2.40
C VAL A 83 -5.68 6.05 -2.82
N VAL A 84 -5.76 6.96 -1.85
CA VAL A 84 -6.09 8.36 -2.08
C VAL A 84 -4.98 9.22 -1.48
N LEU A 85 -4.11 9.72 -2.33
CA LEU A 85 -2.99 10.59 -1.95
C LEU A 85 -3.12 11.96 -2.61
N ASP A 86 -2.68 12.99 -1.90
CA ASP A 86 -2.43 14.29 -2.50
C ASP A 86 -1.11 14.23 -3.26
N GLY A 87 -1.19 14.28 -4.59
CA GLY A 87 -0.02 14.23 -5.46
C GLY A 87 0.98 15.37 -5.23
N GLU A 88 0.56 16.56 -4.77
CA GLU A 88 1.50 17.63 -4.38
C GLU A 88 2.22 17.29 -3.08
N ALA A 89 1.51 16.71 -2.10
CA ALA A 89 2.13 16.25 -0.86
C ALA A 89 3.19 15.17 -1.12
N VAL A 90 2.91 14.20 -2.00
CA VAL A 90 3.85 13.14 -2.40
C VAL A 90 5.08 13.74 -3.09
N ARG A 91 4.88 14.64 -4.08
CA ARG A 91 5.98 15.29 -4.79
C ARG A 91 6.82 16.18 -3.86
N ALA A 92 6.19 16.92 -2.96
CA ALA A 92 6.88 17.72 -1.96
C ALA A 92 7.72 16.86 -1.00
N ALA A 93 7.18 15.72 -0.55
CA ALA A 93 7.90 14.78 0.28
C ALA A 93 9.12 14.18 -0.44
N ALA A 94 8.97 13.82 -1.72
CA ALA A 94 10.08 13.35 -2.56
C ALA A 94 11.18 14.41 -2.70
N ARG A 95 10.83 15.67 -3.00
CA ARG A 95 11.80 16.77 -3.12
C ARG A 95 12.59 17.00 -1.83
N ARG A 96 11.93 16.95 -0.67
CA ARG A 96 12.61 17.07 0.64
C ARG A 96 13.70 16.01 0.80
N ARG A 97 13.49 14.81 0.28
CA ARG A 97 14.43 13.69 0.40
C ARG A 97 15.61 13.82 -0.56
N ILE A 98 15.39 14.34 -1.77
CA ILE A 98 16.48 14.66 -2.72
C ILE A 98 17.37 15.78 -2.16
N ALA A 99 16.79 16.79 -1.50
CA ALA A 99 17.54 17.94 -0.97
C ALA A 99 18.40 17.62 0.28
N LEU A 100 18.22 16.45 0.88
CA LEU A 100 18.96 15.99 2.07
C LEU A 100 20.13 15.05 1.73
N THR A 101 20.31 14.69 0.45
CA THR A 101 21.39 13.84 -0.07
C THR A 101 22.50 14.67 -0.70
#